data_AF-A0A7D9I8Z8-F1
#
_entry.id   AF-A0A7D9I8Z8-F1
#
_cell.length_a   1.000
_cell.length_b   1.000
_cell.length_c   1.000
_cell.angle_alpha   90.00
_cell.angle_beta   90.00
_cell.angle_gamma   90.00
#
_symmetry.space_group_name_H-M   'P 1'
#
loop_
_entity.id
_entity.type
_entity.pdbx_description
1 polymer ?
#
loop_
_entity_poly.entity_id
_entity_poly.type
_entity_poly.pdbx_seq_one_letter_code
_entity_poly.pdbx_strand_id
1 'polypeptide(L)'
;MFHLQKMAHLTTSITGHPVMLVAIAYVGLTLGTTSKLFEREHFMTARSSTCRQLVLVMFDVKLKNVKKNSLSTAGEKFANKILIPLYKDNPTKMKVIISVPDFTLKDFIVAVLSQLKATGNPDIIQKIGFDISWESKLTESGEKEKALRDLGVSPYHAWLSSGITNWSPKKYLDELSSQVKYRDNGNYFSKVYAWSVDKKSTAKTYLEMGLDGLIMNFPGRMNEAIAEINKKKGQTMRLATLDDDPFELIK
;
A
#
# COMPACT_ATOMS: atom_id res chain seq x y z
N MET A 1 -17.33 2.65 10.44
CA MET A 1 -16.49 3.03 11.59
C MET A 1 -15.04 2.75 11.20
N PHE A 2 -14.25 3.78 10.89
CA PHE A 2 -12.84 3.62 10.56
C PHE A 2 -12.03 3.45 11.86
N HIS A 3 -11.10 2.50 11.89
CA HIS A 3 -10.08 2.40 12.94
C HIS A 3 -8.77 2.94 12.38
N LEU A 4 -8.53 4.24 12.52
CA LEU A 4 -7.17 4.78 12.43
C LEU A 4 -6.45 4.37 13.72
N GLN A 5 -5.54 3.40 13.62
CA GLN A 5 -4.70 3.05 14.77
C GLN A 5 -3.70 4.16 15.04
N LYS A 6 -3.68 4.66 16.28
CA LYS A 6 -2.66 5.58 16.77
C LYS A 6 -1.28 4.95 16.54
N MET A 7 -0.47 5.57 15.68
CA MET A 7 0.94 5.24 15.57
C MET A 7 1.66 5.71 16.84
N ALA A 8 2.53 4.87 17.39
CA ALA A 8 3.29 5.20 18.59
C ALA A 8 4.39 6.22 18.24
N HIS A 9 4.53 7.26 19.06
CA HIS A 9 5.62 8.22 18.97
C HIS A 9 6.94 7.58 19.40
N LEU A 10 7.95 7.58 18.53
CA LEU A 10 9.35 7.38 18.90
C LEU A 10 10.27 8.08 17.90
N THR A 11 11.28 8.75 18.43
CA THR A 11 12.43 9.32 17.73
C THR A 11 13.45 8.20 17.48
N THR A 12 13.76 7.90 16.22
CA THR A 12 14.83 6.97 15.85
C THR A 12 15.92 7.69 15.07
N SER A 13 17.16 7.30 15.34
CA SER A 13 18.35 7.56 14.53
C SER A 13 18.06 7.38 13.02
N ILE A 14 18.64 8.25 12.18
CA ILE A 14 18.36 8.39 10.74
C ILE A 14 18.98 7.23 9.92
N THR A 15 19.84 6.41 10.52
CA THR A 15 20.56 5.33 9.84
C THR A 15 19.80 4.00 9.86
N GLY A 16 19.57 3.38 8.69
CA GLY A 16 18.95 2.05 8.54
C GLY A 16 17.99 1.97 7.34
N HIS A 17 17.68 0.75 6.89
CA HIS A 17 16.72 0.49 5.81
C HIS A 17 15.29 0.85 6.28
N PRO A 18 14.54 1.67 5.54
CA PRO A 18 13.19 2.06 5.94
C PRO A 18 12.21 0.88 5.78
N VAL A 19 11.38 0.67 6.79
CA VAL A 19 10.31 -0.32 6.82
C VAL A 19 9.00 0.40 7.08
N MET A 20 7.98 0.06 6.29
CA MET A 20 6.68 0.69 6.32
C MET A 20 5.67 -0.06 7.18
N LEU A 21 5.13 0.68 8.14
CA LEU A 21 3.85 0.34 8.71
C LEU A 21 2.75 0.90 7.81
N VAL A 22 1.95 0.03 7.22
CA VAL A 22 0.94 0.45 6.25
C VAL A 22 -0.40 0.66 6.96
N ALA A 23 -0.92 1.88 6.90
CA ALA A 23 -2.29 2.17 7.31
C ALA A 23 -3.26 1.81 6.17
N ILE A 24 -4.30 1.03 6.48
CA ILE A 24 -5.35 0.68 5.52
C ILE A 24 -6.55 1.61 5.68
N ALA A 25 -7.02 2.15 4.56
CA ALA A 25 -8.34 2.73 4.40
C ALA A 25 -9.19 1.84 3.49
N TYR A 26 -10.45 1.62 3.87
CA TYR A 26 -11.39 0.83 3.06
C TYR A 26 -12.18 1.72 2.11
N VAL A 27 -12.29 1.29 0.85
CA VAL A 27 -13.10 1.97 -0.16
C VAL A 27 -14.22 1.04 -0.60
N GLY A 28 -15.43 1.31 -0.10
CA GLY A 28 -16.66 0.75 -0.63
C GLY A 28 -17.36 1.80 -1.50
N LEU A 29 -17.54 1.53 -2.79
CA LEU A 29 -18.39 2.34 -3.66
C LEU A 29 -19.69 1.57 -3.92
N THR A 30 -20.78 1.97 -3.25
CA THR A 30 -22.13 1.51 -3.59
C THR A 30 -22.70 2.39 -4.69
N LEU A 31 -22.99 1.81 -5.86
CA LEU A 31 -23.74 2.47 -6.92
C LEU A 31 -25.24 2.32 -6.63
N GLY A 32 -25.76 3.18 -5.75
CA GLY A 32 -27.18 3.33 -5.44
C GLY A 32 -27.48 4.78 -5.09
N THR A 33 -28.66 5.26 -5.45
CA THR A 33 -29.18 6.65 -5.40
C THR A 33 -29.27 7.29 -4.00
N THR A 34 -28.49 6.84 -3.02
CA THR A 34 -28.35 7.50 -1.72
C THR A 34 -26.87 7.69 -1.41
N SER A 35 -26.49 8.97 -1.37
CA SER A 35 -25.20 9.49 -0.96
C SER A 35 -24.83 9.06 0.47
N LYS A 36 -24.20 7.89 0.59
CA LYS A 36 -23.24 7.62 1.66
C LYS A 36 -21.88 7.31 1.03
N LEU A 37 -21.47 8.16 0.09
CA LEU A 37 -20.05 8.31 -0.22
C LEU A 37 -19.40 8.88 1.04
N PHE A 38 -18.32 8.22 1.50
CA PHE A 38 -17.24 8.78 2.33
C PHE A 38 -17.69 10.00 3.13
N GLU A 39 -18.05 9.82 4.41
CA GLU A 39 -18.17 10.97 5.32
C GLU A 39 -16.84 11.75 5.25
N ARG A 40 -16.92 12.87 4.51
CA ARG A 40 -15.84 13.79 4.14
C ARG A 40 -15.03 14.25 5.34
N GLU A 41 -15.61 14.17 6.53
CA GLU A 41 -15.10 14.86 7.70
C GLU A 41 -13.94 14.15 8.39
N HIS A 42 -13.80 12.81 8.32
CA HIS A 42 -12.79 12.12 9.14
C HIS A 42 -11.45 11.82 8.45
N PHE A 43 -11.41 11.69 7.11
CA PHE A 43 -10.14 11.54 6.40
C PHE A 43 -9.43 12.90 6.20
N MET A 44 -10.21 13.98 6.07
CA MET A 44 -9.71 15.35 5.88
C MET A 44 -9.34 16.07 7.19
N THR A 45 -9.78 15.57 8.35
CA THR A 45 -9.41 16.13 9.68
C THR A 45 -8.22 15.43 10.33
N ALA A 46 -7.41 14.69 9.57
CA ALA A 46 -6.02 14.46 9.94
C ALA A 46 -5.28 15.81 9.86
N ARG A 47 -5.52 16.69 10.84
CA ARG A 47 -4.84 17.98 10.97
C ARG A 47 -3.33 17.72 10.93
N SER A 48 -2.69 18.41 9.99
CA SER A 48 -1.27 18.34 9.62
C SER A 48 -0.27 18.45 10.78
N SER A 49 -0.71 18.84 11.98
CA SER A 49 0.13 18.94 13.18
C SER A 49 0.34 17.63 13.94
N THR A 50 -0.56 16.63 13.83
CA THR A 50 -0.57 15.44 14.71
C THR A 50 -0.23 14.11 14.05
N CYS A 51 -0.05 14.06 12.72
CA CYS A 51 0.28 12.82 12.01
C CYS A 51 1.54 12.95 11.14
N ARG A 52 2.61 13.54 11.67
CA ARG A 52 3.94 13.57 11.00
C ARG A 52 4.49 12.17 10.65
N GLN A 53 3.86 11.11 11.15
CA GLN A 53 4.22 9.71 10.95
C GLN A 53 3.34 8.98 9.91
N LEU A 54 2.25 9.59 9.42
CA LEU A 54 1.42 8.96 8.38
C LEU A 54 2.03 9.22 7.00
N VAL A 55 2.83 8.26 6.53
CA VAL A 55 3.61 8.38 5.30
C VAL A 55 2.93 7.79 4.07
N LEU A 56 2.05 6.81 4.29
CA LEU A 56 1.41 6.02 3.25
C LEU A 56 -0.02 5.66 3.68
N VAL A 57 -0.96 5.79 2.75
CA VAL A 57 -2.30 5.18 2.90
C VAL A 57 -2.51 4.15 1.80
N MET A 58 -2.95 2.96 2.18
CA MET A 58 -3.40 1.95 1.26
C MET A 58 -4.92 1.92 1.21
N PHE A 59 -5.49 2.13 0.03
CA PHE A 59 -6.90 1.93 -0.23
C PHE A 59 -7.15 0.49 -0.66
N ASP A 60 -7.86 -0.27 0.17
CA ASP A 60 -8.33 -1.62 -0.17
C ASP A 60 -9.66 -1.50 -0.93
N VAL A 61 -9.58 -1.67 -2.27
CA VAL A 61 -10.67 -1.41 -3.21
C VAL A 61 -11.57 -2.65 -3.35
N LYS A 62 -12.76 -2.60 -2.74
CA LYS A 62 -13.71 -3.73 -2.71
C LYS A 62 -14.79 -3.62 -3.79
N LEU A 63 -14.40 -3.76 -5.07
CA LEU A 63 -15.33 -3.63 -6.21
C LEU A 63 -15.66 -4.94 -6.94
N LYS A 64 -15.35 -6.11 -6.37
CA LYS A 64 -15.60 -7.42 -7.02
C LYS A 64 -17.06 -7.63 -7.47
N ASN A 65 -18.01 -7.00 -6.76
CA ASN A 65 -19.45 -7.13 -7.05
C ASN A 65 -20.00 -6.01 -7.93
N VAL A 66 -19.15 -5.07 -8.37
CA VAL A 66 -19.56 -4.01 -9.29
C VAL A 66 -19.58 -4.57 -10.71
N LYS A 67 -20.63 -4.25 -11.47
CA LYS A 67 -20.74 -4.67 -12.88
C LYS A 67 -19.53 -4.17 -13.67
N LYS A 68 -18.99 -5.00 -14.55
CA LYS A 68 -17.78 -4.66 -15.34
C LYS A 68 -17.88 -3.33 -16.07
N ASN A 69 -19.04 -3.03 -16.67
CA ASN A 69 -19.32 -1.77 -17.36
C ASN A 69 -19.33 -0.53 -16.45
N SER A 70 -19.30 -0.71 -15.12
CA SER A 70 -19.30 0.37 -14.13
C SER A 70 -17.94 0.58 -13.47
N LEU A 71 -16.95 -0.27 -13.75
CA LEU A 71 -15.61 -0.19 -13.16
C LEU A 71 -14.85 1.06 -13.63
N SER A 72 -14.97 1.43 -14.90
CA SER A 72 -14.35 2.65 -15.43
C SER A 72 -14.89 3.89 -14.72
N THR A 73 -16.21 4.00 -14.61
CA THR A 73 -16.88 5.09 -13.87
C THR A 73 -16.48 5.12 -12.39
N ALA A 74 -16.28 3.95 -11.76
CA ALA A 74 -15.78 3.90 -10.38
C ALA A 74 -14.35 4.45 -10.28
N GLY A 75 -13.47 4.14 -11.24
CA GLY A 75 -12.10 4.66 -11.31
C GLY A 75 -12.06 6.17 -11.51
N GLU A 76 -12.86 6.70 -12.44
CA GLU A 76 -13.00 8.14 -12.66
C GLU A 76 -13.48 8.86 -11.39
N LYS A 77 -14.50 8.30 -10.72
CA LYS A 77 -15.00 8.85 -9.45
C LYS A 77 -13.94 8.81 -8.35
N PHE A 78 -13.17 7.73 -8.27
CA PHE A 78 -12.09 7.60 -7.29
C PHE A 78 -11.04 8.69 -7.50
N ALA A 79 -10.58 8.91 -8.74
CA ALA A 79 -9.65 9.99 -9.05
C ALA A 79 -10.22 11.37 -8.69
N ASN A 80 -11.44 11.68 -9.14
CA ASN A 80 -12.06 13.01 -8.97
C ASN A 80 -12.48 13.34 -7.54
N LYS A 81 -12.87 12.33 -6.74
CA LYS A 81 -13.43 12.54 -5.40
C LYS A 81 -12.44 12.25 -4.28
N ILE A 82 -11.35 11.52 -4.55
CA ILE A 82 -10.38 11.12 -3.54
C ILE A 82 -8.99 11.65 -3.90
N LEU A 83 -8.39 11.19 -5.00
CA LEU A 83 -6.98 11.50 -5.29
C LEU A 83 -6.75 12.98 -5.59
N ILE A 84 -7.54 13.59 -6.47
CA ILE A 84 -7.37 15.00 -6.85
C ILE A 84 -7.55 15.92 -5.62
N PRO A 85 -8.65 15.83 -4.85
CA PRO A 85 -8.79 16.63 -3.63
C PRO A 85 -7.67 16.37 -2.61
N LEU A 86 -7.24 15.12 -2.44
CA LEU A 86 -6.18 14.77 -1.49
C LEU A 86 -4.87 15.51 -1.76
N TYR A 87 -4.51 15.73 -3.04
CA TYR A 87 -3.22 16.31 -3.40
C TYR A 87 -3.26 17.77 -3.85
N LYS A 88 -4.37 18.23 -4.45
CA LYS A 88 -4.49 19.63 -4.90
C LYS A 88 -5.00 20.54 -3.78
N ASP A 89 -5.92 20.05 -2.96
CA ASP A 89 -6.51 20.86 -1.88
C ASP A 89 -5.71 20.73 -0.57
N ASN A 90 -4.79 19.76 -0.49
CA ASN A 90 -3.93 19.51 0.67
C ASN A 90 -2.54 19.08 0.20
N PRO A 91 -1.51 19.96 0.18
CA PRO A 91 -0.17 19.61 -0.26
C PRO A 91 0.50 18.69 0.78
N THR A 92 0.17 17.39 0.71
CA THR A 92 0.73 16.33 1.54
C THR A 92 1.88 15.63 0.81
N LYS A 93 2.92 15.24 1.57
CA LYS A 93 3.96 14.31 1.11
C LYS A 93 3.53 12.85 1.19
N MET A 94 2.41 12.57 1.88
CA MET A 94 1.86 11.23 2.02
C MET A 94 1.58 10.63 0.64
N LYS A 95 1.90 9.35 0.47
CA LYS A 95 1.70 8.63 -0.78
C LYS A 95 0.51 7.67 -0.66
N VAL A 96 0.02 7.18 -1.79
CA VAL A 96 -1.14 6.28 -1.82
C VAL A 96 -0.82 4.97 -2.53
N ILE A 97 -1.20 3.84 -1.94
CA ILE A 97 -1.32 2.56 -2.67
C ILE A 97 -2.80 2.29 -2.94
N ILE A 98 -3.12 1.93 -4.17
CA ILE A 98 -4.43 1.46 -4.59
C ILE A 98 -4.34 -0.06 -4.71
N SER A 99 -4.78 -0.77 -3.67
CA SER A 99 -4.84 -2.24 -3.68
C SER A 99 -6.17 -2.67 -4.28
N VAL A 100 -6.11 -3.38 -5.41
CA VAL A 100 -7.26 -4.11 -5.96
C VAL A 100 -7.05 -5.59 -5.69
N PRO A 101 -8.12 -6.39 -5.55
CA PRO A 101 -7.94 -7.79 -5.19
C PRO A 101 -7.40 -8.64 -6.34
N ASP A 102 -7.78 -8.37 -7.59
CA ASP A 102 -7.36 -9.18 -8.74
C ASP A 102 -7.51 -8.39 -10.04
N PHE A 103 -7.00 -8.93 -11.15
CA PHE A 103 -7.03 -8.27 -12.45
C PHE A 103 -8.42 -8.20 -13.09
N THR A 104 -9.47 -8.74 -12.46
CA THR A 104 -10.85 -8.49 -12.93
C THR A 104 -11.22 -7.01 -12.80
N LEU A 105 -10.53 -6.25 -11.92
CA LEU A 105 -10.70 -4.81 -11.74
C LEU A 105 -9.79 -3.95 -12.63
N LYS A 106 -9.18 -4.50 -13.68
CA LYS A 106 -8.25 -3.74 -14.55
C LYS A 106 -8.86 -2.46 -15.15
N ASP A 107 -10.15 -2.48 -15.48
CA ASP A 107 -10.85 -1.32 -16.07
C ASP A 107 -10.91 -0.15 -15.07
N PHE A 108 -10.94 -0.43 -13.76
CA PHE A 108 -10.83 0.58 -12.71
C PHE A 108 -9.44 1.23 -12.68
N ILE A 109 -8.36 0.43 -12.76
CA ILE A 109 -6.97 0.93 -12.78
C ILE A 109 -6.76 1.86 -13.98
N VAL A 110 -7.14 1.39 -15.17
CA VAL A 110 -7.00 2.16 -16.43
C VAL A 110 -7.77 3.47 -16.34
N ALA A 111 -8.98 3.46 -15.79
CA ALA A 111 -9.78 4.66 -15.64
C ALA A 111 -9.19 5.65 -14.64
N VAL A 112 -8.63 5.21 -13.51
CA VAL A 112 -7.92 6.10 -12.57
C VAL A 112 -6.77 6.82 -13.28
N LEU A 113 -5.90 6.07 -13.96
CA LEU A 113 -4.74 6.64 -14.66
C LEU A 113 -5.16 7.58 -15.80
N SER A 114 -6.17 7.19 -16.57
CA SER A 114 -6.67 7.98 -17.70
C SER A 114 -7.33 9.27 -17.22
N GLN A 115 -8.12 9.21 -16.14
CA GLN A 115 -8.78 10.39 -15.56
C GLN A 115 -7.77 11.41 -15.04
N LEU A 116 -6.71 10.96 -14.35
CA LEU A 116 -5.65 11.86 -13.86
C LEU A 116 -4.92 12.56 -15.02
N LYS A 117 -4.64 11.84 -16.11
CA LYS A 117 -4.06 12.44 -17.33
C LYS A 117 -5.02 13.45 -17.99
N ALA A 118 -6.26 13.04 -18.23
CA ALA A 118 -7.26 13.84 -18.94
C ALA A 118 -7.64 15.14 -18.21
N THR A 119 -7.57 15.15 -16.88
CA THR A 119 -7.89 16.33 -16.05
C THR A 119 -6.69 17.21 -15.74
N GLY A 120 -5.53 16.97 -16.37
CA GLY A 120 -4.33 17.78 -16.15
C GLY A 120 -3.64 17.55 -14.80
N ASN A 121 -3.80 16.36 -14.21
CA ASN A 121 -3.18 15.96 -12.93
C ASN A 121 -2.15 14.82 -13.06
N PRO A 122 -1.25 14.81 -14.08
CA PRO A 122 -0.27 13.73 -14.23
C PRO A 122 0.75 13.68 -13.08
N ASP A 123 0.95 14.80 -12.35
CA ASP A 123 1.82 14.86 -11.16
C ASP A 123 1.32 13.97 -10.02
N ILE A 124 0.01 13.71 -9.94
CA ILE A 124 -0.57 12.80 -8.95
C ILE A 124 -0.18 11.35 -9.23
N ILE A 125 0.06 10.98 -10.49
CA ILE A 125 0.45 9.61 -10.86
C ILE A 125 1.77 9.22 -10.19
N GLN A 126 2.69 10.18 -10.03
CA GLN A 126 3.97 9.97 -9.33
C GLN A 126 3.83 9.83 -7.80
N LYS A 127 2.63 10.04 -7.26
CA LYS A 127 2.33 9.97 -5.82
C LYS A 127 1.50 8.74 -5.46
N ILE A 128 1.09 7.95 -6.45
CA ILE A 128 0.28 6.74 -6.27
C ILE A 128 1.02 5.50 -6.76
N GLY A 129 0.70 4.35 -6.17
CA GLY A 129 1.12 3.04 -6.65
C GLY A 129 -0.02 2.03 -6.56
N PHE A 130 0.23 0.81 -7.03
CA PHE A 130 -0.77 -0.24 -7.13
C PHE A 130 -0.29 -1.53 -6.48
N ASP A 131 -1.24 -2.30 -5.97
CA ASP A 131 -1.05 -3.67 -5.52
C ASP A 131 -2.22 -4.54 -6.02
N ILE A 132 -1.93 -5.82 -6.26
CA ILE A 132 -2.94 -6.83 -6.57
C ILE A 132 -2.96 -7.87 -5.43
N SER A 133 -3.84 -7.67 -4.45
CA SER A 133 -3.73 -8.31 -3.12
C SER A 133 -4.20 -9.76 -3.01
N TRP A 134 -4.99 -10.25 -3.97
CA TRP A 134 -5.63 -11.57 -3.92
C TRP A 134 -5.77 -12.19 -5.32
N GLU A 135 -4.74 -12.06 -6.16
CA GLU A 135 -4.75 -12.69 -7.48
C GLU A 135 -4.40 -14.18 -7.36
N SER A 136 -5.35 -15.05 -7.74
CA SER A 136 -5.18 -16.49 -7.68
C SER A 136 -4.80 -17.13 -9.01
N LYS A 137 -4.89 -16.38 -10.12
CA LYS A 137 -4.64 -16.90 -11.48
C LYS A 137 -3.23 -16.58 -11.99
N LEU A 138 -2.74 -15.39 -11.69
CA LEU A 138 -1.38 -14.95 -12.00
C LEU A 138 -0.57 -14.97 -10.71
N THR A 139 0.03 -16.12 -10.41
CA THR A 139 0.75 -16.33 -9.14
C THR A 139 2.19 -15.87 -9.23
N GLU A 140 2.79 -15.89 -10.42
CA GLU A 140 4.18 -15.50 -10.64
C GLU A 140 4.32 -13.96 -10.73
N SER A 141 5.34 -13.42 -10.05
CA SER A 141 5.58 -11.97 -10.02
C SER A 141 5.77 -11.37 -11.42
N GLY A 142 6.42 -12.10 -12.34
CA GLY A 142 6.62 -11.63 -13.71
C GLY A 142 5.35 -11.53 -14.55
N GLU A 143 4.36 -12.39 -14.28
CA GLU A 143 3.05 -12.29 -14.94
C GLU A 143 2.27 -11.07 -14.43
N LYS A 144 2.34 -10.83 -13.10
CA LYS A 144 1.75 -9.63 -12.48
C LYS A 144 2.40 -8.36 -13.03
N GLU A 145 3.72 -8.34 -13.18
CA GLU A 145 4.45 -7.22 -13.80
C GLU A 145 3.94 -6.97 -15.22
N LYS A 146 3.91 -8.00 -16.08
CA LYS A 146 3.45 -7.86 -17.46
C LYS A 146 2.04 -7.29 -17.52
N ALA A 147 1.12 -7.84 -16.72
CA ALA A 147 -0.25 -7.38 -16.68
C ALA A 147 -0.37 -5.92 -16.20
N LEU A 148 0.35 -5.51 -15.15
CA LEU A 148 0.34 -4.13 -14.67
C LEU A 148 0.95 -3.15 -15.69
N ARG A 149 2.02 -3.57 -16.38
CA ARG A 149 2.67 -2.80 -17.44
C ARG A 149 1.71 -2.55 -18.60
N ASP A 150 0.94 -3.57 -19.00
CA ASP A 150 -0.07 -3.45 -20.06
C ASP A 150 -1.22 -2.49 -19.69
N LEU A 151 -1.46 -2.27 -18.38
CA LEU A 151 -2.43 -1.28 -17.88
C LEU A 151 -1.85 0.13 -17.77
N GLY A 152 -0.56 0.31 -18.06
CA GLY A 152 0.13 1.60 -17.98
C GLY A 152 0.62 1.96 -16.58
N VAL A 153 0.75 0.99 -15.67
CA VAL A 153 1.41 1.20 -14.38
C VAL A 153 2.93 1.25 -14.60
N SER A 154 3.53 2.37 -14.19
CA SER A 154 4.96 2.62 -14.34
C SER A 154 5.79 1.69 -13.44
N PRO A 155 7.02 1.36 -13.85
CA PRO A 155 8.00 0.71 -12.97
C PRO A 155 8.12 1.44 -11.63
N TYR A 156 8.33 0.66 -10.57
CA TYR A 156 8.44 1.06 -9.17
C TYR A 156 7.16 1.60 -8.49
N HIS A 157 6.09 1.85 -9.25
CA HIS A 157 4.76 2.21 -8.73
C HIS A 157 3.87 0.98 -8.49
N ALA A 158 4.48 -0.18 -8.27
CA ALA A 158 3.80 -1.42 -7.97
C ALA A 158 4.44 -2.11 -6.76
N TRP A 159 3.60 -2.67 -5.90
CA TRP A 159 4.00 -3.44 -4.73
C TRP A 159 3.55 -4.90 -4.88
N LEU A 160 4.34 -5.81 -4.32
CA LEU A 160 3.95 -7.20 -4.17
C LEU A 160 3.44 -7.45 -2.76
N SER A 161 2.45 -8.33 -2.66
CA SER A 161 1.88 -8.72 -1.39
C SER A 161 1.58 -10.20 -1.33
N SER A 162 1.60 -10.73 -0.13
CA SER A 162 1.06 -12.05 0.17
C SER A 162 0.56 -12.11 1.60
N GLY A 163 -0.43 -12.97 1.84
CA GLY A 163 -1.07 -13.05 3.13
C GLY A 163 -2.37 -13.86 3.16
N ILE A 164 -2.61 -14.49 4.30
CA ILE A 164 -3.93 -14.91 4.75
C ILE A 164 -4.01 -14.68 6.26
N THR A 165 -5.23 -14.65 6.81
CA THR A 165 -5.51 -14.56 8.25
C THR A 165 -4.50 -15.35 9.10
N ASN A 166 -4.09 -14.79 10.23
CA ASN A 166 -2.96 -15.14 11.12
C ASN A 166 -2.73 -16.62 11.56
N TRP A 167 -3.50 -17.58 11.05
CA TRP A 167 -3.48 -18.99 11.47
C TRP A 167 -2.32 -19.80 10.87
N SER A 168 -1.75 -19.41 9.72
CA SER A 168 -0.61 -20.16 9.12
C SER A 168 0.45 -19.27 8.46
N PRO A 169 1.21 -18.47 9.24
CA PRO A 169 2.24 -17.57 8.71
C PRO A 169 3.41 -18.29 8.01
N LYS A 170 3.62 -19.59 8.27
CA LYS A 170 4.65 -20.38 7.59
C LYS A 170 4.30 -20.71 6.13
N LYS A 171 3.00 -20.73 5.80
CA LYS A 171 2.50 -21.15 4.48
C LYS A 171 2.96 -20.23 3.33
N TYR A 172 3.27 -18.98 3.63
CA TYR A 172 3.62 -17.96 2.64
C TYR A 172 5.11 -17.59 2.64
N LEU A 173 5.95 -18.30 3.40
CA LEU A 173 7.38 -17.98 3.48
C LEU A 173 8.06 -18.12 2.11
N ASP A 174 7.75 -19.18 1.38
CA ASP A 174 8.36 -19.43 0.06
C ASP A 174 7.90 -18.40 -0.98
N GLU A 175 6.60 -18.08 -0.97
CA GLU A 175 6.03 -17.06 -1.85
C GLU A 175 6.64 -15.67 -1.56
N LEU A 176 6.64 -15.24 -0.30
CA LEU A 176 7.23 -13.96 0.11
C LEU A 176 8.73 -13.91 -0.20
N SER A 177 9.47 -15.00 0.04
CA SER A 177 10.89 -15.10 -0.31
C SER A 177 11.12 -14.97 -1.81
N SER A 178 10.27 -15.60 -2.63
CA SER A 178 10.31 -15.46 -4.09
C SER A 178 10.01 -14.02 -4.54
N GLN A 179 9.00 -13.38 -3.94
CA GLN A 179 8.65 -11.99 -4.22
C GLN A 179 9.79 -11.02 -3.85
N VAL A 180 10.44 -11.22 -2.69
CA VAL A 180 11.62 -10.46 -2.26
C VAL A 180 12.74 -10.61 -3.30
N LYS A 181 13.10 -11.84 -3.67
CA LYS A 181 14.12 -12.10 -4.71
C LYS A 181 13.75 -11.46 -6.05
N TYR A 182 12.47 -11.49 -6.42
CA TYR A 182 12.02 -10.89 -7.67
C TYR A 182 12.16 -9.36 -7.66
N ARG A 183 11.75 -8.71 -6.56
CA ARG A 183 11.96 -7.26 -6.34
C ARG A 183 13.45 -6.92 -6.40
N ASP A 184 14.30 -7.66 -5.69
CA ASP A 184 15.73 -7.35 -5.57
C ASP A 184 16.51 -7.54 -6.88
N ASN A 185 16.06 -8.47 -7.74
CA ASN A 185 16.65 -8.71 -9.06
C ASN A 185 15.97 -7.90 -10.19
N GLY A 186 14.86 -7.24 -9.88
CA GLY A 186 13.97 -6.62 -10.85
C GLY A 186 13.96 -5.10 -10.73
N ASN A 187 13.30 -4.46 -11.69
CA ASN A 187 13.17 -3.00 -11.74
C ASN A 187 11.70 -2.54 -11.79
N TYR A 188 10.75 -3.42 -11.44
CA TYR A 188 9.32 -3.12 -11.57
C TYR A 188 8.59 -2.96 -10.24
N PHE A 189 8.77 -3.91 -9.32
CA PHE A 189 8.18 -3.79 -7.99
C PHE A 189 9.16 -3.09 -7.06
N SER A 190 8.69 -2.09 -6.30
CA SER A 190 9.55 -1.33 -5.39
C SER A 190 9.56 -1.88 -3.97
N LYS A 191 8.51 -2.60 -3.59
CA LYS A 191 8.29 -3.08 -2.22
C LYS A 191 7.56 -4.42 -2.21
N VAL A 192 7.82 -5.20 -1.16
CA VAL A 192 7.10 -6.42 -0.79
C VAL A 192 6.56 -6.26 0.63
N TYR A 193 5.29 -6.57 0.83
CA TYR A 193 4.68 -6.51 2.16
C TYR A 193 3.81 -7.73 2.46
N ALA A 194 3.53 -7.95 3.74
CA ALA A 194 2.63 -9.02 4.19
C ALA A 194 1.48 -8.50 5.05
N TRP A 195 0.34 -9.20 4.99
CA TRP A 195 -0.86 -8.87 5.75
C TRP A 195 -1.69 -10.11 6.14
N SER A 196 -2.49 -10.09 7.20
CA SER A 196 -2.23 -9.32 8.42
C SER A 196 -1.22 -10.08 9.28
N VAL A 197 -0.34 -9.37 9.98
CA VAL A 197 0.68 -9.95 10.86
C VAL A 197 0.45 -9.52 12.30
N ASP A 198 0.02 -10.45 13.15
CA ASP A 198 -0.29 -10.11 14.54
C ASP A 198 0.86 -10.43 15.51
N LYS A 199 1.69 -11.43 15.22
CA LYS A 199 2.73 -11.89 16.15
C LYS A 199 4.05 -11.16 15.91
N LYS A 200 4.69 -10.69 16.99
CA LYS A 200 6.05 -10.12 16.94
C LYS A 200 7.06 -11.07 16.30
N SER A 201 7.00 -12.36 16.64
CA SER A 201 7.91 -13.36 16.07
C SER A 201 7.75 -13.49 14.55
N THR A 202 6.52 -13.47 14.04
CA THR A 202 6.24 -13.46 12.60
C THR A 202 6.73 -12.17 11.95
N ALA A 203 6.44 -11.01 12.55
CA ALA A 203 6.94 -9.73 12.06
C ALA A 203 8.46 -9.75 11.94
N LYS A 204 9.16 -10.23 12.98
CA LYS A 204 10.61 -10.38 12.96
C LYS A 204 11.09 -11.29 11.81
N THR A 205 10.50 -12.48 11.66
CA THR A 205 10.86 -13.39 10.56
C THR A 205 10.72 -12.72 9.21
N TYR A 206 9.60 -12.04 8.96
CA TYR A 206 9.35 -11.36 7.70
C TYR A 206 10.29 -10.17 7.46
N LEU A 207 10.60 -9.38 8.48
CA LEU A 207 11.58 -8.30 8.38
C LEU A 207 12.99 -8.84 8.10
N GLU A 208 13.40 -9.93 8.75
CA GLU A 208 14.69 -10.57 8.49
C GLU A 208 14.78 -11.22 7.10
N MET A 209 13.65 -11.51 6.46
CA MET A 209 13.57 -11.95 5.06
C MET A 209 13.70 -10.79 4.05
N GLY A 210 13.69 -9.54 4.51
CA GLY A 210 13.77 -8.37 3.63
C GLY A 210 12.41 -7.88 3.10
N LEU A 211 11.32 -8.09 3.85
CA LEU A 211 10.06 -7.40 3.56
C LEU A 211 10.18 -5.91 3.92
N ASP A 212 9.59 -5.07 3.09
CA ASP A 212 9.61 -3.62 3.27
C ASP A 212 8.43 -3.11 4.08
N GLY A 213 7.36 -3.90 4.23
CA GLY A 213 6.18 -3.45 4.96
C GLY A 213 5.37 -4.57 5.58
N LEU A 214 4.63 -4.22 6.64
CA LEU A 214 3.72 -5.11 7.32
C LEU A 214 2.41 -4.39 7.63
N ILE A 215 1.29 -5.08 7.40
CA ILE A 215 -0.02 -4.67 7.91
C ILE A 215 -0.28 -5.47 9.18
N MET A 216 -0.48 -4.78 10.30
CA MET A 216 -0.60 -5.40 11.62
C MET A 216 -1.79 -4.86 12.38
N ASN A 217 -2.51 -5.72 13.12
CA ASN A 217 -3.54 -5.26 14.06
C ASN A 217 -2.93 -4.71 15.36
N PHE A 218 -1.64 -4.94 15.61
CA PHE A 218 -0.94 -4.49 16.82
C PHE A 218 0.40 -3.86 16.45
N PRO A 219 0.41 -2.61 15.93
CA PRO A 219 1.60 -1.98 15.33
C PRO A 219 2.76 -1.79 16.32
N GLY A 220 2.50 -1.69 17.62
CA GLY A 220 3.55 -1.65 18.64
C GLY A 220 4.50 -2.86 18.60
N ARG A 221 4.01 -4.03 18.15
CA ARG A 221 4.83 -5.25 17.99
C ARG A 221 5.85 -5.14 16.85
N MET A 222 5.60 -4.28 15.87
CA MET A 222 6.57 -3.97 14.82
C MET A 222 7.77 -3.22 15.40
N ASN A 223 7.52 -2.24 16.27
CA ASN A 223 8.57 -1.47 16.93
C ASN A 223 9.44 -2.37 17.81
N GLU A 224 8.83 -3.28 18.56
CA GLU A 224 9.56 -4.28 19.34
C GLU A 224 10.42 -5.20 18.44
N ALA A 225 9.88 -5.65 17.30
CA ALA A 225 10.61 -6.49 16.36
C ALA A 225 11.83 -5.76 15.76
N ILE A 226 11.65 -4.52 15.29
CA ILE A 226 12.73 -3.68 14.76
C ILE A 226 13.80 -3.45 15.82
N ALA A 227 13.41 -3.10 17.05
CA ALA A 227 14.34 -2.87 18.15
C ALA A 227 15.17 -4.13 18.48
N GLU A 228 14.53 -5.32 18.50
CA GLU A 228 15.23 -6.59 18.72
C GLU A 228 16.20 -6.95 17.58
N ILE A 229 15.80 -6.73 16.32
CA ILE A 229 16.68 -6.95 15.16
C ILE A 229 17.88 -6.01 15.27
N ASN A 230 17.64 -4.71 15.49
CA ASN A 230 18.70 -3.72 15.56
C ASN A 230 19.66 -3.95 16.72
N LYS A 231 19.15 -4.42 17.86
CA LYS A 231 19.99 -4.81 19.00
C LYS A 231 20.95 -5.96 18.64
N LYS A 232 20.53 -6.88 17.77
CA LYS A 232 21.33 -8.05 17.37
C LYS A 232 22.26 -7.80 16.19
N LYS A 233 21.84 -6.97 15.23
CA LYS A 233 22.51 -6.79 13.93
C LYS A 233 23.11 -5.40 13.72
N GLY A 234 23.01 -4.50 14.69
CA GLY A 234 23.28 -3.07 14.51
C GLY A 234 22.07 -2.34 13.95
N GLN A 235 22.11 -1.00 13.82
CA GLN A 235 20.98 -0.21 13.31
C GLN A 235 20.75 -0.45 11.80
N THR A 236 20.16 -1.59 11.46
CA THR A 236 19.94 -2.02 10.08
C THR A 236 18.57 -1.63 9.56
N MET A 237 17.59 -1.37 10.43
CA MET A 237 16.20 -1.07 10.04
C MET A 237 15.61 0.10 10.84
N ARG A 238 14.70 0.86 10.23
CA ARG A 238 13.91 1.90 10.91
C ARG A 238 12.51 2.00 10.34
N LEU A 239 11.60 2.67 11.02
CA LEU A 239 10.33 3.04 10.40
C LEU A 239 10.56 4.06 9.28
N ALA A 240 9.76 3.95 8.22
CA ALA A 240 9.72 4.93 7.15
C ALA A 240 9.14 6.27 7.63
N THR A 241 9.57 7.33 6.97
CA THR A 241 9.23 8.74 7.20
C THR A 241 8.66 9.35 5.92
N LEU A 242 8.20 10.59 5.98
CA LEU A 242 7.68 11.30 4.80
C LEU A 242 8.74 11.58 3.72
N ASP A 243 10.02 11.40 4.06
CA ASP A 243 11.13 11.59 3.13
C ASP A 243 11.59 10.27 2.49
N ASP A 244 11.05 9.12 2.92
CA ASP A 244 11.27 7.84 2.25
C ASP A 244 10.25 7.66 1.12
N ASP A 245 10.72 7.56 -0.13
CA ASP A 245 9.82 7.33 -1.25
C ASP A 245 9.40 5.84 -1.30
N PRO A 246 8.09 5.52 -1.19
CA PRO A 246 7.59 4.15 -1.29
C PRO A 246 7.81 3.51 -2.67
N PHE A 247 8.18 4.30 -3.67
CA PHE A 247 8.39 3.89 -5.05
C PHE A 247 9.87 3.92 -5.45
N GLU A 248 10.79 4.01 -4.48
CA GLU A 248 12.22 3.79 -4.73
C GLU A 248 12.63 2.38 -4.28
N LEU A 249 13.62 1.78 -4.96
CA LEU A 249 14.22 0.54 -4.47
C LEU A 249 15.10 0.83 -3.25
N ILE A 250 15.03 -0.05 -2.24
CA ILE A 250 16.02 -0.02 -1.16
C ILE A 250 17.27 -0.72 -1.69
N LYS A 251 18.41 -0.02 -1.65
CA LYS A 251 19.72 -0.55 -2.05
C LYS A 251 20.56 -0.89 -0.83
#